data_AF-A0A0E2B3X4-F1
#
_entry.id   AF-A0A0E2B3X4-F1
#
_cell.length_a   1.000
_cell.length_b   1.000
_cell.length_c   1.000
_cell.angle_alpha   90.00
_cell.angle_beta   90.00
_cell.angle_gamma   90.00
#
_symmetry.space_group_name_H-M   'P 1'
#
loop_
_entity.id
_entity.type
_entity.pdbx_description
1 polymer ?
#
loop_
_entity_poly.entity_id
_entity_poly.type
_entity_poly.pdbx_seq_one_letter_code
_entity_poly.pdbx_strand_id
1 'polypeptide(L)'
;MSFSKVVKRELEVAFSKHGQPLWFRIVKYCVMLIFLYLIRDSEYLWLVLLNAFVISLTVHFWFRYKTKGWTQSYGPWKYDQS
;
A
#
# COMPACT_ATOMS: atom_id res chain seq x y z
N MET A 1 1.68 7.13 -20.47
CA MET A 1 1.12 7.92 -19.36
C MET A 1 2.29 8.60 -18.64
N SER A 2 2.22 9.91 -18.37
CA SER A 2 3.34 10.59 -17.68
C SER A 2 3.50 10.04 -16.26
N PHE A 3 4.75 9.87 -15.80
CA PHE A 3 5.09 9.41 -14.45
C PHE A 3 4.35 10.20 -13.36
N SER A 4 4.23 11.52 -13.55
CA SER A 4 3.48 12.41 -12.67
C SER A 4 2.01 12.00 -12.51
N LYS A 5 1.35 11.54 -13.57
CA LYS A 5 -0.05 11.06 -13.52
C LYS A 5 -0.17 9.76 -12.73
N VAL A 6 0.81 8.85 -12.87
CA VAL A 6 0.83 7.59 -12.11
C VAL A 6 1.00 7.85 -10.63
N VAL A 7 1.96 8.71 -10.25
CA VAL A 7 2.18 9.11 -8.85
C VAL A 7 0.93 9.77 -8.27
N LYS A 8 0.28 10.68 -9.01
CA LYS A 8 -0.96 11.33 -8.57
C LYS A 8 -2.07 10.30 -8.29
N ARG A 9 -2.28 9.34 -9.21
CA ARG A 9 -3.27 8.26 -9.03
C ARG A 9 -2.95 7.39 -7.80
N GLU A 10 -1.69 7.05 -7.58
CA GLU A 10 -1.28 6.25 -6.40
C GLU A 10 -1.52 7.02 -5.08
N LEU A 11 -1.24 8.32 -5.05
CA LEU A 11 -1.50 9.15 -3.88
C LEU A 11 -3.02 9.26 -3.61
N GLU A 12 -3.84 9.48 -4.64
CA GLU A 12 -5.30 9.51 -4.49
C GLU A 12 -5.83 8.20 -3.89
N VAL A 13 -5.35 7.05 -4.38
CA VAL A 13 -5.74 5.75 -3.84
C VAL A 13 -5.24 5.57 -2.41
N ALA A 14 -3.97 5.87 -2.13
CA ALA A 14 -3.35 5.65 -0.83
C ALA A 14 -3.95 6.52 0.29
N PHE A 15 -4.37 7.74 -0.05
CA PHE A 15 -4.95 8.68 0.92
C PHE A 15 -6.48 8.67 0.95
N SER A 16 -7.14 7.96 0.04
CA SER A 16 -8.59 7.91 0.03
C SER A 16 -9.19 7.14 1.20
N LYS A 17 -10.23 7.74 1.79
CA LYS A 17 -11.08 7.12 2.81
C LYS A 17 -11.94 5.98 2.23
N HIS A 18 -12.08 5.87 0.91
CA HIS A 18 -12.81 4.78 0.25
C HIS A 18 -11.96 3.52 0.06
N GLY A 19 -10.63 3.65 0.07
CA GLY A 19 -9.74 2.49 -0.08
C GLY A 19 -9.64 1.64 1.18
N GLN A 20 -9.71 2.27 2.36
CA GLN A 20 -9.56 1.59 3.64
C GLN A 20 -10.35 2.32 4.75
N PRO A 21 -11.20 1.63 5.53
CA PRO A 21 -11.88 2.22 6.66
C PRO A 21 -10.90 2.80 7.69
N LEU A 22 -11.26 3.92 8.33
CA LEU A 22 -10.42 4.58 9.32
C LEU A 22 -10.05 3.66 10.50
N TRP A 23 -11.03 2.90 11.02
CA TRP A 23 -10.79 1.96 12.11
C TRP A 23 -9.75 0.89 11.72
N PHE A 24 -9.82 0.38 10.49
CA PHE A 24 -8.86 -0.61 10.00
C PHE A 24 -7.46 -0.01 9.90
N ARG A 25 -7.34 1.26 9.49
CA ARG A 25 -6.07 1.98 9.45
C ARG A 25 -5.46 2.13 10.84
N ILE A 26 -6.27 2.50 11.84
CA ILE A 26 -5.84 2.61 13.24
C ILE A 26 -5.35 1.25 13.75
N VAL A 27 -6.18 0.21 13.64
CA VAL A 27 -5.85 -1.15 14.11
C VAL A 27 -4.57 -1.65 13.45
N LYS A 28 -4.43 -1.50 12.12
CA LYS A 28 -3.24 -1.90 11.37
C LYS A 28 -1.98 -1.27 11.94
N TYR A 29 -1.98 0.05 12.18
CA TYR A 29 -0.80 0.74 12.70
C TYR A 29 -0.54 0.40 14.17
N CYS A 30 -1.57 0.23 15.00
CA CYS A 30 -1.40 -0.23 16.38
C CYS A 30 -0.75 -1.62 16.42
N VAL A 31 -1.25 -2.57 15.64
CA VAL A 31 -0.68 -3.92 15.54
C VAL A 31 0.77 -3.87 15.04
N MET A 32 1.06 -3.08 14.01
CA MET A 32 2.41 -2.90 13.50
C MET A 32 3.37 -2.33 14.56
N LEU A 33 2.94 -1.31 15.31
CA LEU A 33 3.75 -0.71 16.38
C LEU A 33 3.97 -1.67 17.54
N ILE A 34 2.95 -2.42 17.95
CA ILE A 34 3.08 -3.45 19.00
C ILE A 34 4.08 -4.50 18.55
N PHE A 35 3.97 -5.00 17.31
CA PHE A 35 4.89 -5.99 16.78
C PHE A 35 6.33 -5.45 16.79
N LEU A 36 6.55 -4.24 16.25
CA LEU A 36 7.86 -3.58 16.26
C LEU A 36 8.42 -3.41 17.67
N TYR A 37 7.57 -3.06 18.63
CA TYR A 37 7.98 -2.93 20.03
C TYR A 37 8.45 -4.26 20.62
N LEU A 38 7.75 -5.36 20.33
CA LEU A 38 8.10 -6.70 20.84
C LEU A 38 9.42 -7.22 20.27
N ILE A 39 9.73 -6.89 19.01
CA ILE A 39 10.94 -7.36 18.33
C ILE A 39 12.08 -6.31 18.30
N ARG A 40 11.94 -5.19 19.03
CA ARG A 40 12.84 -4.04 18.93
C ARG A 40 14.31 -4.36 19.26
N ASP A 41 14.53 -5.27 20.20
CA ASP A 41 15.85 -5.65 20.71
C ASP A 41 16.41 -6.89 19.99
N SER A 42 15.67 -7.42 19.00
CA SER A 42 16.09 -8.57 18.21
C SER A 42 17.04 -8.17 17.09
N GLU A 43 18.14 -8.91 16.93
CA GLU A 43 19.05 -8.80 15.79
C GLU A 43 18.35 -9.01 14.42
N TYR A 44 17.21 -9.71 14.41
CA TYR A 44 16.43 -10.01 13.22
C TYR A 44 15.47 -8.88 12.82
N LEU A 45 15.30 -7.81 13.62
CA LEU A 45 14.36 -6.73 13.36
C LEU A 45 14.49 -6.18 11.94
N TRP A 46 15.72 -5.87 11.53
CA TRP A 46 16.00 -5.31 10.21
C TRP A 46 15.71 -6.30 9.08
N LEU A 47 16.02 -7.58 9.28
CA LEU A 47 15.72 -8.62 8.29
C LEU A 47 14.20 -8.81 8.15
N VAL A 48 13.46 -8.80 9.25
CA VAL A 48 11.99 -8.89 9.23
C VAL A 48 11.39 -7.68 8.51
N LEU A 49 11.84 -6.47 8.82
CA LEU A 49 11.40 -5.24 8.15
C LEU A 49 11.69 -5.25 6.65
N LEU A 50 12.90 -5.66 6.26
CA LEU A 50 13.30 -5.75 4.85
C LEU A 50 12.46 -6.78 4.09
N ASN A 51 12.25 -7.97 4.66
CA ASN A 51 11.41 -9.00 4.06
C ASN A 51 9.96 -8.54 3.92
N ALA A 52 9.39 -7.93 4.98
CA ALA A 52 8.05 -7.38 4.94
C ALA A 52 7.90 -6.30 3.85
N PHE A 53 8.91 -5.44 3.70
CA PHE A 53 8.93 -4.42 2.65
C PHE A 53 8.96 -5.03 1.25
N VAL A 54 9.85 -5.99 1.00
CA VAL A 54 9.98 -6.68 -0.30
C VAL A 54 8.70 -7.44 -0.65
N ILE A 55 8.13 -8.19 0.29
CA ILE A 55 6.86 -8.90 0.10
C ILE A 55 5.73 -7.91 -0.20
N SER A 56 5.62 -6.83 0.59
CA SER A 56 4.60 -5.81 0.39
C SER A 56 4.67 -5.16 -0.98
N LEU A 57 5.88 -4.78 -1.44
CA LEU A 57 6.08 -4.24 -2.78
C LEU A 57 5.71 -5.25 -3.86
N THR A 58 6.14 -6.50 -3.70
CA THR A 58 5.87 -7.57 -4.67
C THR A 58 4.37 -7.80 -4.81
N VAL A 59 3.65 -7.93 -3.70
CA VAL A 59 2.20 -8.08 -3.67
C VAL A 59 1.52 -6.84 -4.28
N HIS A 60 1.97 -5.64 -3.94
CA HIS A 60 1.43 -4.40 -4.48
C HIS A 60 1.57 -4.33 -6.01
N PHE A 61 2.78 -4.56 -6.54
CA PHE A 61 3.03 -4.55 -7.98
C PHE A 61 2.30 -5.67 -8.70
N TRP A 62 2.25 -6.87 -8.12
CA TRP A 62 1.49 -7.99 -8.67
C TRP A 62 0.00 -7.66 -8.79
N PHE A 63 -0.60 -7.10 -7.73
CA PHE A 63 -1.99 -6.66 -7.77
C PHE A 63 -2.21 -5.58 -8.82
N ARG A 64 -1.36 -4.56 -8.86
CA ARG A 64 -1.45 -3.48 -9.86
C ARG A 64 -1.36 -3.99 -11.29
N TYR A 65 -0.47 -4.95 -11.54
CA TYR A 65 -0.35 -5.62 -12.82
C TYR A 65 -1.63 -6.41 -13.16
N LYS A 66 -2.11 -7.24 -12.24
CA LYS A 66 -3.30 -8.09 -12.44
C LYS A 66 -4.57 -7.29 -12.65
N THR A 67 -4.77 -6.21 -11.90
CA THR A 67 -5.96 -5.36 -12.01
C THR A 67 -5.82 -4.27 -13.06
N LYS A 68 -4.69 -4.21 -13.79
CA LYS A 68 -4.37 -3.11 -14.71
C LYS A 68 -4.55 -1.73 -14.06
N GLY A 69 -4.29 -1.63 -12.76
CA GLY A 69 -4.68 -0.47 -11.95
C GLY A 69 -3.98 0.84 -12.34
N TRP A 70 -2.87 0.75 -13.09
CA TRP A 70 -2.18 1.93 -13.63
C TRP A 70 -2.75 2.41 -14.96
N THR A 71 -3.38 1.52 -15.73
CA THR A 71 -3.80 1.81 -17.10
C THR A 71 -5.30 1.89 -17.27
N GLN A 72 -6.08 1.36 -16.33
CA GLN A 72 -7.55 1.35 -16.38
C GLN A 72 -8.15 1.92 -15.10
N SER A 73 -9.38 2.42 -15.23
CA SER A 73 -10.27 2.75 -14.14
C SER A 73 -10.53 1.50 -13.29
N TYR A 74 -10.48 1.63 -11.97
CA TYR A 74 -10.74 0.50 -11.07
C TYR A 74 -11.46 0.95 -9.79
N GLY A 75 -12.45 0.17 -9.36
CA GLY A 75 -13.28 0.47 -8.19
C GLY A 75 -13.99 1.84 -8.34
N PRO A 76 -13.91 2.73 -7.34
CA PRO A 76 -14.53 4.07 -7.40
C PRO A 76 -13.76 5.05 -8.30
N TRP A 77 -12.60 4.67 -8.84
CA TRP A 77 -11.71 5.58 -9.57
C TRP A 77 -11.89 5.44 -11.08
N LYS A 78 -12.55 6.42 -11.68
CA LYS A 78 -12.76 6.51 -13.13
C LYS A 78 -11.72 7.45 -13.75
N TYR A 79 -10.73 6.86 -14.41
CA TYR A 79 -9.65 7.60 -15.05
C TYR A 79 -9.65 7.51 -16.58
N ASP A 80 -10.51 6.67 -17.16
CA ASP A 80 -10.66 6.49 -18.62
C ASP A 80 -11.77 7.35 -19.22
N GLN A 81 -12.44 8.18 -18.40
CA GLN A 81 -13.53 9.07 -18.83
C GLN A 81 -13.05 10.52 -19.13
N SER A 82 -11.75 10.74 -19.37
CA SER A 82 -11.21 12.05 -19.76
C SER A 82 -10.76 12.07 -21.22
#